data_AF-A0A925L604-F1
#
_entry.id   AF-A0A925L604-F1
#
_cell.length_a   1.000
_cell.length_b   1.000
_cell.length_c   1.000
_cell.angle_alpha   90.00
_cell.angle_beta   90.00
_cell.angle_gamma   90.00
#
_symmetry.space_group_name_H-M   'P 1'
#
loop_
_entity.id
_entity.type
_entity.pdbx_description
1 polymer ?
#
loop_
_entity_poly.entity_id
_entity_poly.type
_entity_poly.pdbx_seq_one_letter_code
_entity_poly.pdbx_strand_id
1 'polypeptide(L)'
;MIASDSITHRDSPWRRGRCHALWLHQRGCCFHCGCAMPDPLAQRPRHRLRAGTSATIDHVLPRSLGGMEAWLNEVAACRTCNSAKADRLPLAVELWRLAWLKGDRLAAHALEPEAVLASLRQQEVAGAEVGAILQGDHDALAIGAVAVRIE
;
A
#
# COMPACT_ATOMS: atom_id res chain seq x y z
N MET A 1 -16.66 -35.13 -19.00
CA MET A 1 -15.82 -34.05 -19.58
C MET A 1 -15.57 -33.06 -18.45
N ILE A 2 -14.42 -33.13 -17.80
CA ILE A 2 -14.08 -32.20 -16.71
C ILE A 2 -13.59 -30.92 -17.37
N ALA A 3 -14.29 -29.81 -17.13
CA ALA A 3 -13.91 -28.50 -17.63
C ALA A 3 -12.49 -28.19 -17.12
N SER A 4 -11.55 -28.01 -18.05
CA SER A 4 -10.22 -27.50 -17.74
C SER A 4 -10.35 -26.02 -17.38
N ASP A 5 -10.71 -25.74 -16.13
CA ASP A 5 -10.64 -24.41 -15.55
C ASP A 5 -9.19 -23.93 -15.69
N SER A 6 -8.99 -22.98 -16.60
CA SER A 6 -7.69 -22.39 -16.86
C SER A 6 -7.23 -21.64 -15.60
N ILE A 7 -6.33 -22.27 -14.85
CA ILE A 7 -5.65 -21.63 -13.72
C ILE A 7 -4.86 -20.46 -14.28
N THR A 8 -5.42 -19.26 -14.17
CA THR A 8 -4.67 -18.06 -14.50
C THR A 8 -3.47 -17.95 -13.56
N HIS A 9 -2.34 -17.40 -14.02
CA HIS A 9 -1.17 -17.18 -13.16
C HIS A 9 -1.50 -16.42 -11.86
N ARG A 10 -2.54 -15.57 -11.91
CA ARG A 10 -3.06 -14.81 -10.77
C ARG A 10 -3.65 -15.70 -9.66
N ASP A 11 -4.18 -16.86 -10.03
CA ASP A 11 -4.88 -17.82 -9.17
C ASP A 11 -4.06 -19.06 -8.80
N SER A 12 -2.78 -19.09 -9.21
CA SER A 12 -1.91 -20.21 -8.91
C SER A 12 -1.84 -20.44 -7.39
N PRO A 13 -1.88 -21.70 -6.92
CA PRO A 13 -1.81 -22.03 -5.49
C PRO A 13 -0.58 -21.43 -4.80
N TRP A 14 0.56 -21.43 -5.51
CA TRP A 14 1.78 -20.80 -5.05
C TRP A 14 1.63 -19.30 -4.80
N ARG A 15 1.02 -18.57 -5.75
CA ARG A 15 0.86 -17.12 -5.63
C ARG A 15 -0.10 -16.76 -4.49
N ARG A 16 -1.16 -17.55 -4.30
CA ARG A 16 -2.08 -17.39 -3.16
C ARG A 16 -1.39 -17.67 -1.83
N GLY A 17 -0.60 -18.74 -1.74
CA GLY A 17 0.19 -19.06 -0.55
C GLY A 17 1.21 -17.96 -0.21
N ARG A 18 1.93 -17.45 -1.21
CA ARG A 18 2.87 -16.33 -1.04
C ARG A 18 2.16 -15.06 -0.56
N CYS A 19 1.01 -14.72 -1.15
CA CYS A 19 0.20 -13.59 -0.70
C CYS A 19 -0.26 -13.76 0.76
N HIS A 20 -0.67 -14.96 1.15
CA HIS A 20 -1.07 -15.28 2.52
C HIS A 20 0.08 -15.14 3.53
N ALA A 21 1.30 -15.57 3.17
CA ALA A 21 2.47 -15.39 4.04
C ALA A 21 2.79 -13.91 4.30
N LEU A 22 2.74 -13.07 3.26
CA LEU A 22 2.89 -11.62 3.40
C LEU A 22 1.77 -11.00 4.25
N TRP A 23 0.53 -11.44 4.01
CA TRP A 23 -0.64 -11.02 4.77
C TRP A 23 -0.49 -11.34 6.26
N LEU A 24 -0.05 -12.56 6.62
CA LEU A 24 0.20 -12.96 8.00
C LEU A 24 1.28 -12.09 8.66
N HIS A 25 2.39 -11.84 7.96
CA HIS A 25 3.48 -10.99 8.44
C HIS A 25 3.03 -9.55 8.72
N GLN A 26 2.06 -9.07 7.94
CA GLN A 26 1.45 -7.76 8.09
C GLN A 26 0.18 -7.76 8.97
N ARG A 27 -0.06 -8.86 9.70
CA ARG A 27 -1.24 -9.03 10.58
C ARG A 27 -2.57 -8.77 9.88
N GLY A 28 -2.61 -9.09 8.60
CA GLY A 28 -3.75 -8.92 7.72
C GLY A 28 -4.05 -7.50 7.26
N CYS A 29 -3.14 -6.55 7.46
CA CYS A 29 -3.32 -5.17 7.06
C CYS A 29 -2.56 -4.83 5.77
N CYS A 30 -3.14 -3.93 4.96
CA CYS A 30 -2.51 -3.37 3.78
C CYS A 30 -1.25 -2.59 4.17
N PHE A 31 -0.14 -2.81 3.47
CA PHE A 31 1.12 -2.09 3.70
C PHE A 31 1.00 -0.57 3.50
N HIS A 32 0.21 -0.15 2.50
CA HIS A 32 0.11 1.25 2.08
C HIS A 32 -0.82 2.09 2.95
N CYS A 33 -2.05 1.60 3.17
CA CYS A 33 -3.11 2.34 3.85
C CYS A 33 -3.51 1.75 5.22
N GLY A 34 -2.98 0.59 5.60
CA GLY A 34 -3.29 -0.05 6.88
C GLY A 34 -4.67 -0.70 6.97
N CYS A 35 -5.50 -0.67 5.92
CA CYS A 35 -6.83 -1.29 5.99
C CYS A 35 -6.74 -2.81 6.21
N ALA A 36 -7.67 -3.35 7.00
CA ALA A 36 -7.80 -4.79 7.16
C ALA A 36 -8.22 -5.44 5.84
N MET A 37 -7.52 -6.49 5.45
CA MET A 37 -7.77 -7.25 4.24
C MET A 37 -8.27 -8.65 4.60
N PRO A 38 -9.16 -9.23 3.79
CA PRO A 38 -9.57 -10.62 3.93
C PRO A 38 -8.37 -11.55 3.68
N ASP A 39 -8.34 -12.67 4.40
CA ASP A 39 -7.36 -13.73 4.19
C ASP A 39 -7.38 -14.23 2.72
N PRO A 40 -6.25 -14.20 1.99
CA PRO A 40 -6.14 -14.71 0.62
C PRO A 40 -6.54 -16.18 0.41
N LEU A 41 -6.49 -17.01 1.46
CA LEU A 41 -6.85 -18.43 1.41
C LEU A 41 -8.29 -18.68 1.85
N ALA A 42 -8.95 -17.70 2.48
CA ALA A 42 -10.37 -17.83 2.78
C ALA A 42 -11.15 -17.97 1.47
N GLN A 43 -11.86 -19.09 1.32
CA GLN A 43 -12.66 -19.42 0.12
C GLN A 43 -13.91 -18.54 0.03
N ARG A 44 -13.75 -17.22 -0.11
CA ARG A 44 -14.88 -16.30 -0.30
C ARG A 44 -14.97 -15.88 -1.75
N PRO A 45 -16.16 -15.97 -2.37
CA PRO A 45 -16.34 -15.55 -3.74
C PRO A 45 -16.03 -14.06 -3.84
N ARG A 46 -15.24 -13.70 -4.86
CA ARG A 46 -14.57 -12.41 -5.07
C ARG A 46 -15.50 -11.17 -5.06
N HIS A 47 -16.82 -11.38 -5.06
CA HIS A 47 -17.87 -10.35 -5.15
C HIS A 47 -18.37 -9.81 -3.79
N ARG A 48 -18.01 -10.42 -2.65
CA ARG A 48 -18.46 -9.99 -1.30
C ARG A 48 -17.41 -9.26 -0.45
N LEU A 49 -16.23 -9.02 -0.99
CA LEU A 49 -15.22 -8.19 -0.31
C LEU A 49 -15.60 -6.72 -0.51
N ARG A 50 -15.41 -5.86 0.51
CA ARG A 50 -15.49 -4.39 0.30
C ARG A 50 -14.65 -4.07 -0.93
N ALA A 51 -15.24 -3.44 -1.94
CA ALA A 51 -14.62 -3.23 -3.24
C ALA A 51 -13.20 -2.69 -3.06
N GLY A 52 -12.20 -3.41 -3.59
CA GLY A 52 -10.80 -3.00 -3.53
C GLY A 52 -9.98 -3.48 -2.32
N THR A 53 -10.60 -4.08 -1.28
CA THR A 53 -9.87 -4.58 -0.09
C THR A 53 -9.19 -5.93 -0.27
N SER A 54 -9.38 -6.62 -1.41
CA SER A 54 -8.76 -7.93 -1.65
C SER A 54 -7.24 -7.83 -1.55
N ALA A 55 -6.61 -8.69 -0.74
CA ALA A 55 -5.17 -8.76 -0.62
C ALA A 55 -4.51 -9.19 -1.94
N THR A 56 -3.44 -8.49 -2.29
CA THR A 56 -2.60 -8.72 -3.46
C THR A 56 -1.13 -8.64 -3.07
N ILE A 57 -0.23 -9.17 -3.90
CA ILE A 57 1.20 -8.97 -3.75
C ILE A 57 1.58 -7.69 -4.52
N ASP A 58 2.18 -6.74 -3.83
CA ASP A 58 2.79 -5.56 -4.41
C ASP A 58 4.33 -5.67 -4.32
N HIS A 59 5.00 -5.17 -5.35
CA HIS A 59 6.45 -5.08 -5.39
C HIS A 59 6.84 -3.63 -5.07
N VAL A 60 7.61 -3.43 -4.00
CA VAL A 60 8.01 -2.10 -3.53
C VAL A 60 8.81 -1.39 -4.63
N LEU A 61 9.86 -2.02 -5.15
CA LEU A 61 10.43 -1.72 -6.46
C LEU A 61 9.64 -2.48 -7.53
N PRO A 62 8.98 -1.78 -8.49
CA PRO A 62 8.19 -2.43 -9.52
C PRO A 62 8.99 -3.39 -10.39
N ARG A 63 8.37 -4.49 -10.83
CA ARG A 63 9.01 -5.47 -11.73
C ARG A 63 9.41 -4.88 -13.08
N SER A 64 8.59 -3.96 -13.61
CA SER A 64 8.90 -3.24 -14.85
C SER A 64 10.17 -2.39 -14.74
N LEU A 65 10.60 -2.08 -13.52
CA LEU A 65 11.84 -1.36 -13.21
C LEU A 65 12.93 -2.27 -12.63
N GLY A 66 12.82 -3.60 -12.82
CA GLY A 66 13.83 -4.57 -12.38
C GLY A 66 13.65 -5.10 -10.96
N GLY A 67 12.53 -4.80 -10.30
CA GLY A 67 12.21 -5.35 -8.98
C GLY A 67 12.07 -6.87 -8.97
N MET A 68 12.79 -7.52 -8.05
CA MET A 68 12.80 -8.99 -7.93
C MET A 68 11.61 -9.51 -7.10
N GLU A 69 11.20 -10.76 -7.36
CA GLU A 69 10.22 -11.51 -6.55
C GLU A 69 10.85 -12.01 -5.24
N ALA A 70 11.26 -11.08 -4.37
CA ALA A 70 11.99 -11.37 -3.14
C ALA A 70 11.21 -10.93 -1.90
N TRP A 71 11.39 -11.66 -0.79
CA TRP A 71 10.74 -11.33 0.49
C TRP A 71 10.95 -9.88 0.93
N LEU A 72 12.13 -9.32 0.66
CA LEU A 72 12.50 -7.94 1.00
C LEU A 72 11.87 -6.91 0.06
N ASN A 73 11.39 -7.31 -1.13
CA ASN A 73 10.78 -6.42 -2.12
C ASN A 73 9.25 -6.61 -2.23
N GLU A 74 8.67 -7.57 -1.50
CA GLU A 74 7.25 -7.90 -1.58
C GLU A 74 6.51 -7.59 -0.28
N VAL A 75 5.31 -7.05 -0.45
CA VAL A 75 4.36 -6.73 0.61
C VAL A 75 2.94 -7.14 0.20
N ALA A 76 2.07 -7.38 1.18
CA ALA A 76 0.64 -7.51 0.94
C ALA A 76 0.00 -6.12 0.86
N ALA A 77 -0.70 -5.84 -0.23
CA ALA A 77 -1.40 -4.59 -0.45
C ALA A 77 -2.83 -4.84 -0.90
N CYS A 78 -3.76 -3.97 -0.51
CA CYS A 78 -5.11 -4.03 -1.03
C CYS A 78 -5.08 -3.68 -2.52
N ARG A 79 -6.03 -4.21 -3.29
CA ARG A 79 -6.09 -4.00 -4.73
C ARG A 79 -6.11 -2.51 -5.09
N THR A 80 -6.86 -1.69 -4.36
CA THR A 80 -6.93 -0.25 -4.62
C THR A 80 -5.56 0.43 -4.50
N CYS A 81 -4.85 0.21 -3.39
CA CYS A 81 -3.54 0.81 -3.18
C CYS A 81 -2.50 0.28 -4.15
N ASN A 82 -2.47 -1.03 -4.42
CA ASN A 82 -1.53 -1.61 -5.37
C ASN A 82 -1.74 -1.03 -6.79
N SER A 83 -2.99 -0.96 -7.25
CA SER A 83 -3.33 -0.34 -8.54
C SER A 83 -3.02 1.17 -8.56
N ALA A 84 -3.19 1.88 -7.45
CA ALA A 84 -2.84 3.29 -7.35
C ALA A 84 -1.32 3.51 -7.34
N LYS A 85 -0.54 2.66 -6.68
CA LYS A 85 0.93 2.70 -6.70
C LYS A 85 1.44 2.49 -8.12
N ALA A 86 0.93 1.45 -8.80
CA ALA A 86 1.37 1.03 -10.12
C ALA A 86 2.91 0.90 -10.19
N ASP A 87 3.52 1.43 -11.25
CA ASP A 87 4.96 1.34 -11.51
C ASP A 87 5.76 2.50 -10.90
N ARG A 88 5.19 3.18 -9.89
CA ARG A 88 5.92 4.23 -9.18
C ARG A 88 7.00 3.64 -8.28
N LEU A 89 8.15 4.30 -8.27
CA LEU A 89 9.22 4.05 -7.32
C LEU A 89 8.73 4.35 -5.89
N PRO A 90 9.24 3.61 -4.89
CA PRO A 90 8.83 3.81 -3.51
C PRO A 90 9.32 5.15 -2.97
N LEU A 91 8.48 5.81 -2.20
CA LEU A 91 8.83 6.97 -1.40
C LEU A 91 9.70 6.56 -0.20
N ALA A 92 10.42 7.51 0.39
CA ALA A 92 11.27 7.24 1.55
C ALA A 92 10.47 6.68 2.73
N VAL A 93 9.23 7.14 2.93
CA VAL A 93 8.33 6.62 3.96
C VAL A 93 7.96 5.15 3.73
N GLU A 94 7.81 4.72 2.48
CA GLU A 94 7.53 3.31 2.15
C GLU A 94 8.76 2.45 2.42
N LEU A 95 9.97 2.92 2.07
CA LEU A 95 11.22 2.24 2.39
C LEU A 95 11.43 2.09 3.90
N TRP A 96 11.13 3.15 4.68
CA TRP A 96 11.18 3.10 6.14
C TRP A 96 10.22 2.07 6.74
N ARG A 97 8.96 2.09 6.28
CA ARG A 97 7.94 1.12 6.72
C ARG A 97 8.36 -0.30 6.37
N LEU A 98 8.95 -0.51 5.20
CA LEU A 98 9.44 -1.81 4.77
C LEU A 98 10.58 -2.31 5.66
N ALA A 99 11.58 -1.47 5.94
CA ALA A 99 12.69 -1.81 6.83
C ALA A 99 12.19 -2.18 8.23
N TRP A 100 11.27 -1.38 8.78
CA TRP A 100 10.61 -1.68 10.05
C TRP A 100 9.86 -3.01 10.01
N LEU A 101 9.00 -3.20 9.00
CA LEU A 101 8.19 -4.41 8.83
C LEU A 101 9.06 -5.66 8.72
N LYS A 102 10.16 -5.61 7.98
CA LYS A 102 11.02 -6.76 7.69
C LYS A 102 12.11 -6.99 8.75
N GLY A 103 12.13 -6.19 9.81
CA GLY A 103 13.03 -6.37 10.95
C GLY A 103 14.47 -5.89 10.69
N ASP A 104 14.70 -5.18 9.59
CA ASP A 104 15.99 -4.53 9.33
C ASP A 104 16.03 -3.20 10.09
N ARG A 105 16.23 -3.30 11.41
CA ARG A 105 16.27 -2.15 12.30
C ARG A 105 17.43 -1.20 11.96
N LEU A 106 18.51 -1.69 11.35
CA LEU A 106 19.64 -0.84 10.98
C LEU A 106 19.30 0.00 9.74
N ALA A 107 18.66 -0.57 8.72
CA ALA A 107 18.21 0.17 7.55
C ALA A 107 17.09 1.18 7.86
N ALA A 108 16.23 0.87 8.84
CA ALA A 108 15.19 1.80 9.28
C ALA A 108 15.84 3.10 9.78
N HIS A 109 16.74 3.04 10.77
CA HIS A 109 17.40 4.24 11.32
C HIS A 109 18.34 4.97 10.35
N ALA A 110 18.71 4.35 9.23
CA ALA A 110 19.61 4.93 8.22
C ALA A 110 18.91 5.84 7.21
N LEU A 111 17.58 5.87 7.18
CA LEU A 111 16.84 6.76 6.31
C LEU A 111 16.59 8.09 7.05
N GLU A 112 17.15 9.19 6.57
CA GLU A 112 17.09 10.47 7.28
C GLU A 112 15.64 10.93 7.58
N PRO A 113 15.33 11.40 8.81
CA PRO A 113 14.00 11.89 9.19
C PRO A 113 13.41 12.92 8.23
N GLU A 114 14.25 13.78 7.65
CA GLU A 114 13.83 14.80 6.68
C GLU A 114 13.27 14.21 5.38
N ALA A 115 13.84 13.11 4.88
CA ALA A 115 13.34 12.45 3.68
C ALA A 115 11.94 11.83 3.90
N VAL A 116 11.68 11.36 5.12
CA VAL A 116 10.35 10.86 5.53
C VAL A 116 9.35 12.00 5.61
N LEU A 117 9.70 13.07 6.31
CA LEU A 117 8.84 14.24 6.46
C LEU A 117 8.49 14.87 5.11
N ALA A 118 9.46 14.96 4.19
CA ALA A 118 9.22 15.41 2.83
C ALA A 118 8.24 14.49 2.07
N SER A 119 8.36 13.17 2.22
CA SER A 119 7.44 12.20 1.61
C SER A 119 6.03 12.28 2.20
N LEU A 120 5.89 12.50 3.51
CA LEU A 120 4.58 12.66 4.17
C LEU A 120 3.86 13.92 3.68
N ARG A 121 4.59 15.04 3.53
CA ARG A 121 4.03 16.29 2.97
C ARG A 121 3.50 16.11 1.54
N GLN A 122 4.16 15.30 0.71
CA GLN A 122 3.67 14.99 -0.64
C GLN A 122 2.34 14.21 -0.62
N GLN A 123 2.09 13.40 0.41
CA GLN A 123 0.82 12.67 0.56
C GLN A 123 -0.33 13.59 1.01
N GLU A 124 -0.05 14.61 1.82
CA GLU A 124 -1.04 15.61 2.22
C GLU A 124 -1.48 16.50 1.04
N VAL A 125 -0.54 16.90 0.17
CA VAL A 125 -0.87 17.68 -1.05
C VAL A 125 -1.73 16.86 -2.02
N ALA A 126 -1.42 15.57 -2.21
CA ALA A 126 -2.24 14.68 -3.03
C ALA A 126 -3.63 14.42 -2.40
N GLY A 127 -3.75 14.43 -1.07
CA GLY A 127 -5.04 14.36 -0.37
C GLY A 127 -5.85 15.65 -0.46
N ALA A 128 -5.19 16.81 -0.47
CA ALA A 128 -5.81 18.12 -0.62
C ALA A 128 -6.39 18.35 -2.02
N GLU A 129 -5.72 17.87 -3.08
CA GLU A 129 -6.24 17.95 -4.45
C GLU A 129 -7.49 17.06 -4.65
N VAL A 130 -7.57 15.91 -3.99
CA VAL A 130 -8.77 15.05 -4.00
C VAL A 130 -9.90 15.67 -3.16
N GLY A 131 -9.59 16.41 -2.10
CA GLY A 131 -10.56 17.17 -1.31
C GLY A 131 -11.17 18.36 -2.06
N ALA A 132 -10.38 19.07 -2.86
CA ALA A 132 -10.84 20.20 -3.67
C ALA A 132 -11.81 19.80 -4.79
N ILE A 133 -11.74 18.56 -5.30
CA ILE A 133 -12.64 18.05 -6.35
C ILE A 133 -14.02 17.67 -5.78
N LEU A 134 -14.16 17.51 -4.46
CA LEU A 134 -15.41 17.11 -3.81
C LEU A 134 -16.21 18.26 -3.18
N GLN A 135 -15.75 19.52 -3.28
CA GLN A 135 -16.45 20.70 -2.77
C GLN A 135 -16.65 21.74 -3.86
N GLY A 136 -17.53 21.41 -4.80
CA GLY A 136 -18.36 22.42 -5.42
C GLY A 136 -19.40 22.90 -4.41
N ASP A 137 -19.39 24.21 -4.17
CA ASP A 137 -20.41 25.06 -3.54
C ASP A 137 -21.04 24.60 -2.22
N HIS A 138 -20.79 25.39 -1.16
CA HIS A 138 -21.77 26.24 -0.49
C HIS A 138 -21.20 26.77 0.85
N ASP A 139 -20.91 28.07 0.86
CA ASP A 139 -20.97 29.03 1.96
C ASP A 139 -20.50 28.66 3.40
N ALA A 140 -19.50 29.45 3.85
CA ALA A 140 -19.21 29.90 5.22
C ALA A 140 -18.60 28.91 6.23
N LEU A 141 -17.34 29.14 6.65
CA LEU A 141 -16.97 29.88 7.88
C LEU A 141 -15.46 29.78 8.14
N ALA A 142 -14.89 30.86 8.66
CA ALA A 142 -13.47 31.06 8.96
C ALA A 142 -12.93 30.12 10.05
N ILE A 143 -11.72 29.57 9.87
CA ILE A 143 -10.84 29.16 10.99
C ILE A 143 -9.37 29.47 10.66
N GLY A 144 -8.88 30.55 11.28
CA GLY A 144 -7.60 30.63 12.02
C GLY A 144 -6.29 30.28 11.32
N ALA A 145 -5.58 31.31 10.86
CA ALA A 145 -4.14 31.24 10.66
C ALA A 145 -3.42 31.06 12.01
N VAL A 146 -2.57 30.04 12.13
CA VAL A 146 -1.61 29.92 13.24
C VAL A 146 -0.24 30.33 12.70
N ALA A 147 0.24 31.49 13.14
CA ALA A 147 1.59 31.97 12.91
C ALA A 147 2.58 31.22 13.81
N VAL A 148 3.63 30.64 13.23
CA VAL A 148 4.76 30.08 13.99
C VAL A 148 5.84 31.16 14.07
N ARG A 149 6.12 31.65 15.29
CA ARG A 149 7.33 32.42 15.60
C ARG A 149 8.47 31.44 15.90
N ILE A 150 9.61 31.69 15.28
CA ILE A 150 10.87 30.97 15.52
C ILE A 150 11.73 31.91 16.37
N GLU A 151 12.15 31.45 17.55
CA GLU A 151 13.31 31.97 18.28
C GLU A 151 14.48 30.99 18.10
#